data_AF-Q8EWZ6-F1
#
_entry.id   AF-Q8EWZ6-F1
#
_cell.length_a   1.000
_cell.length_b   1.000
_cell.length_c   1.000
_cell.angle_alpha   90.00
_cell.angle_beta   90.00
_cell.angle_gamma   90.00
#
_symmetry.space_group_name_H-M   'P 1'
#
loop_
_entity.id
_entity.type
_entity.pdbx_description
1 polymer ?
#
loop_
_entity_poly.entity_id
_entity_poly.type
_entity_poly.pdbx_seq_one_letter_code
_entity_poly.pdbx_strand_id
1 'polypeptide(L)'
;MRDILLYFAVKYSGCWERIYQAFAEREVTKIDEINKVKSENPDNWIALIDENYPEEFKYVIKPPFVIFLKGNKKLLSRFKNKFVMLNNFYGDANLDWVKKDFNNDEWKEKINKSVFMIDYTNKDIIESLLELNANIIAVNTKCDEDIKKEKLYKSIIKSNNLVISYGLKNLNEQLLN
;
A
#
# COMPACT_ATOMS: atom_id res chain seq x y z
N MET A 1 12.90 -7.34 17.04
CA MET A 1 12.70 -7.80 15.65
C MET A 1 11.75 -6.89 14.88
N ARG A 2 10.53 -6.66 15.36
CA ARG A 2 9.53 -5.81 14.69
C ARG A 2 10.05 -4.42 14.29
N ASP A 3 10.67 -3.72 15.24
CA ASP A 3 11.21 -2.37 15.02
C ASP A 3 12.41 -2.34 14.05
N ILE A 4 13.14 -3.44 13.93
CA ILE A 4 14.24 -3.60 12.96
C ILE A 4 13.69 -3.74 11.54
N LEU A 5 12.58 -4.48 11.37
CA LEU A 5 11.89 -4.57 10.07
C LEU A 5 11.39 -3.20 9.63
N LEU A 6 10.82 -2.41 10.55
CA LEU A 6 10.42 -1.02 10.28
C LEU A 6 11.63 -0.17 9.89
N TYR A 7 12.73 -0.24 10.64
CA TYR A 7 13.94 0.51 10.36
C TYR A 7 14.43 0.28 8.92
N PHE A 8 14.60 -0.98 8.50
CA PHE A 8 15.07 -1.26 7.14
C PHE A 8 14.04 -0.92 6.07
N ALA A 9 12.74 -1.13 6.34
CA ALA A 9 11.68 -0.74 5.41
C ALA A 9 11.67 0.77 5.14
N VAL A 10 11.96 1.61 6.15
CA VAL A 10 12.10 3.06 5.99
C VAL A 10 13.44 3.40 5.33
N LYS A 11 14.55 2.83 5.82
CA LYS A 11 15.91 3.11 5.30
C LYS A 11 16.05 2.86 3.81
N TYR A 12 15.44 1.77 3.31
CA TYR A 12 15.51 1.40 1.91
C TYR A 12 14.22 1.67 1.14
N SER A 13 13.33 2.52 1.67
CA SER A 13 12.08 2.91 1.00
C SER A 13 11.27 1.73 0.46
N GLY A 14 11.18 0.64 1.22
CA GLY A 14 10.44 -0.57 0.83
C GLY A 14 11.09 -1.43 -0.26
N CYS A 15 12.34 -1.16 -0.65
CA CYS A 15 13.08 -1.99 -1.60
C CYS A 15 13.34 -3.37 -1.00
N TRP A 16 12.61 -4.37 -1.48
CA TRP A 16 12.68 -5.72 -0.90
C TRP A 16 14.10 -6.29 -0.95
N GLU A 17 14.78 -6.12 -2.09
CA GLU A 17 16.12 -6.62 -2.35
C GLU A 17 17.16 -6.00 -1.42
N ARG A 18 17.11 -4.67 -1.22
CA ARG A 18 18.04 -3.98 -0.32
C ARG A 18 17.80 -4.35 1.14
N ILE A 19 16.53 -4.48 1.54
CA ILE A 19 16.17 -4.92 2.89
C ILE A 19 16.66 -6.36 3.13
N TYR A 20 16.41 -7.26 2.17
CA TYR A 20 16.85 -8.64 2.25
C TYR A 20 18.38 -8.74 2.31
N GLN A 21 19.08 -7.97 1.49
CA GLN A 21 20.54 -7.90 1.50
C GLN A 21 21.09 -7.42 2.86
N ALA A 22 20.51 -6.37 3.44
CA ALA A 22 20.91 -5.86 4.75
C ALA A 22 20.75 -6.92 5.86
N PHE A 23 19.71 -7.77 5.78
CA PHE A 23 19.58 -8.92 6.67
C PHE A 23 20.63 -10.00 6.40
N ALA A 24 20.89 -10.33 5.13
CA ALA A 24 21.89 -11.32 4.73
C ALA A 24 23.30 -10.94 5.21
N GLU A 25 23.62 -9.65 5.15
CA GLU A 25 24.92 -9.08 5.54
C GLU A 25 25.01 -8.75 7.04
N ARG A 26 23.91 -8.93 7.80
CA ARG A 26 23.81 -8.57 9.22
C ARG A 26 24.20 -7.11 9.47
N GLU A 27 23.69 -6.22 8.63
CA GLU A 27 24.01 -4.80 8.71
C GLU A 27 23.85 -4.26 10.14
N VAL A 28 24.88 -3.59 10.64
CA VAL A 28 24.90 -3.03 11.99
C VAL A 28 23.93 -1.86 12.06
N THR A 29 23.01 -1.93 13.03
CA THR A 29 22.01 -0.88 13.26
C THR A 29 22.25 -0.21 14.60
N LYS A 30 22.12 1.12 14.65
CA LYS A 30 22.23 1.88 15.90
C LYS A 30 20.87 1.99 16.55
N ILE A 31 20.81 1.75 17.86
CA ILE A 31 19.55 1.78 18.62
C ILE A 31 18.84 3.14 18.52
N ASP A 32 19.59 4.24 18.49
CA ASP A 32 19.06 5.59 18.37
C ASP A 32 18.35 5.82 17.04
N GLU A 33 18.87 5.25 15.94
CA GLU A 33 18.24 5.36 14.62
C GLU A 33 16.94 4.56 14.56
N ILE A 34 16.92 3.35 15.14
CA ILE A 34 15.72 2.52 15.25
C ILE A 34 14.65 3.26 16.08
N ASN A 35 15.04 3.80 17.23
CA ASN A 35 14.13 4.54 18.11
C ASN A 35 13.57 5.78 17.41
N LYS A 36 14.40 6.50 16.66
CA LYS A 36 13.97 7.63 15.84
C LYS A 36 12.93 7.22 14.81
N VAL A 37 13.22 6.21 13.99
CA VAL A 37 12.27 5.72 12.97
C VAL A 37 10.95 5.28 13.59
N LYS A 38 10.99 4.58 14.72
CA LYS A 38 9.80 4.17 15.47
C LYS A 38 8.97 5.37 15.93
N SER A 39 9.62 6.40 16.49
CA SER A 39 8.95 7.60 16.97
C SER A 39 8.30 8.43 15.85
N GLU A 40 8.90 8.43 14.65
CA GLU A 40 8.39 9.16 13.47
C GLU A 40 7.24 8.42 12.76
N ASN A 41 7.03 7.13 13.04
CA ASN A 41 6.03 6.30 12.37
C ASN A 41 5.08 5.61 13.38
N PRO A 42 4.33 6.36 14.20
CA PRO A 42 3.39 5.76 15.15
C PRO A 42 2.21 5.11 14.41
N ASP A 43 1.99 3.83 14.70
CA ASP A 43 0.77 3.03 14.51
C ASP A 43 0.15 2.93 13.10
N ASN A 44 0.91 3.27 12.05
CA ASN A 44 0.45 3.22 10.65
C ASN A 44 1.22 2.22 9.80
N TRP A 45 1.58 1.08 10.40
CA TRP A 45 2.27 0.00 9.72
C TRP A 45 2.02 -1.35 10.39
N ILE A 46 2.19 -2.42 9.61
CA ILE A 46 2.12 -3.82 10.04
C ILE A 46 3.36 -4.53 9.53
N ALA A 47 4.09 -5.22 10.40
CA ALA A 47 5.23 -6.04 9.99
C ALA A 47 4.81 -7.46 9.63
N LEU A 48 5.61 -8.12 8.79
CA LEU A 48 5.41 -9.52 8.36
C LEU A 48 5.23 -10.51 9.52
N ILE A 49 5.79 -10.19 10.68
CA ILE A 49 5.74 -11.02 11.89
C ILE A 49 4.57 -10.69 12.82
N ASP A 50 3.78 -9.65 12.50
CA ASP A 50 2.63 -9.27 13.31
C ASP A 50 1.45 -10.22 13.06
N GLU A 51 0.69 -10.52 14.11
CA GLU A 51 -0.49 -11.42 14.01
C GLU A 51 -1.57 -10.89 13.06
N ASN A 52 -1.66 -9.58 12.91
CA ASN A 52 -2.63 -8.90 12.04
C ASN A 52 -2.08 -8.62 10.63
N TYR A 53 -0.93 -9.17 10.26
CA TYR A 53 -0.41 -9.11 8.90
C TYR A 53 -1.36 -9.87 7.94
N PRO A 54 -1.83 -9.25 6.83
CA PRO A 54 -2.80 -9.92 5.98
C PRO A 54 -2.20 -11.16 5.31
N GLU A 55 -2.85 -12.31 5.48
CA GLU A 55 -2.35 -13.62 5.03
C GLU A 55 -2.07 -13.67 3.53
N GLU A 56 -2.87 -12.98 2.74
CA GLU A 56 -2.77 -12.95 1.29
C GLU A 56 -1.43 -12.37 0.82
N PHE A 57 -0.84 -11.44 1.58
CA PHE A 57 0.49 -10.89 1.29
C PHE A 57 1.62 -11.84 1.67
N LYS A 58 1.39 -12.92 2.44
CA LYS A 58 2.44 -13.89 2.78
C LYS A 58 2.77 -14.85 1.64
N TYR A 59 1.83 -15.02 0.69
CA TYR A 59 1.97 -15.97 -0.42
C TYR A 59 2.56 -15.35 -1.69
N VAL A 60 2.86 -14.05 -1.70
CA VAL A 60 3.51 -13.39 -2.85
C VAL A 60 5.01 -13.71 -2.88
N ILE A 61 5.63 -13.74 -4.07
CA ILE A 61 7.03 -14.18 -4.30
C ILE A 61 8.06 -13.38 -3.47
N LYS A 62 7.70 -12.18 -3.02
CA LYS A 62 8.50 -11.31 -2.14
C LYS A 62 7.57 -10.56 -1.18
N PRO A 63 7.15 -11.17 -0.06
CA PRO A 63 6.24 -10.52 0.86
C PRO A 63 6.92 -9.28 1.44
N PRO A 64 6.24 -8.12 1.49
CA PRO A 64 6.82 -6.93 2.08
C PRO A 64 7.11 -7.18 3.57
N PHE A 65 8.30 -6.79 4.01
CA PHE A 65 8.68 -6.92 5.42
C PHE A 65 7.80 -6.05 6.33
N VAL A 66 7.36 -4.91 5.81
CA VAL A 66 6.46 -3.96 6.46
C VAL A 66 5.47 -3.42 5.43
N ILE A 67 4.21 -3.33 5.82
CA ILE A 67 3.14 -2.67 5.09
C ILE A 67 2.80 -1.37 5.81
N PHE A 68 2.97 -0.24 5.14
CA PHE A 68 2.51 1.05 5.62
C PHE A 68 1.07 1.31 5.22
N LEU A 69 0.28 1.84 6.14
CA LEU A 69 -1.16 2.04 6.00
C LEU A 69 -1.53 3.51 6.15
N LYS A 70 -2.20 4.09 5.15
CA LYS A 70 -2.82 5.41 5.28
C LYS A 70 -4.27 5.41 4.85
N GLY A 71 -5.15 5.92 5.71
CA GLY A 71 -6.58 6.05 5.42
C GLY A 71 -7.40 5.01 6.18
N ASN A 72 -8.47 4.52 5.57
CA ASN A 72 -9.48 3.70 6.23
C ASN A 72 -9.06 2.23 6.38
N LYS A 73 -8.38 1.90 7.48
CA LYS A 73 -7.91 0.54 7.78
C LYS A 73 -9.03 -0.50 7.90
N LYS A 74 -10.30 -0.09 8.13
CA LYS A 74 -11.44 -1.01 8.18
C LYS A 74 -11.64 -1.76 6.86
N LEU A 75 -11.15 -1.22 5.74
CA LEU A 75 -11.22 -1.89 4.44
C LEU A 75 -10.44 -3.23 4.41
N LEU A 76 -9.37 -3.37 5.20
CA LEU A 76 -8.63 -4.64 5.35
C LEU A 76 -9.50 -5.75 5.96
N SER A 77 -10.38 -5.43 6.90
CA SER A 77 -11.31 -6.42 7.48
C SER A 77 -12.43 -6.84 6.52
N ARG A 78 -12.84 -5.96 5.60
CA ARG A 78 -13.86 -6.24 4.57
C ARG A 78 -13.30 -7.03 3.39
N PHE A 79 -11.97 -6.99 3.20
CA PHE A 79 -11.23 -7.70 2.17
C PHE A 79 -11.53 -9.21 2.13
N LYS A 80 -11.78 -9.83 3.30
CA LYS A 80 -11.95 -11.29 3.43
C LYS A 80 -13.18 -11.88 2.72
N ASN A 81 -14.16 -11.05 2.31
CA ASN A 81 -15.47 -11.56 1.88
C ASN A 81 -15.88 -11.23 0.44
N LYS A 82 -15.45 -10.08 -0.13
CA LYS A 82 -15.81 -9.66 -1.51
C LYS A 82 -14.76 -8.70 -2.06
N PHE A 83 -13.99 -9.18 -3.04
CA PHE A 83 -12.89 -8.41 -3.59
C PHE A 83 -12.75 -8.61 -5.11
N VAL A 84 -12.35 -7.52 -5.79
CA VAL A 84 -11.97 -7.51 -7.20
C VAL A 84 -10.53 -6.99 -7.32
N MET A 85 -9.63 -7.85 -7.79
CA MET A 85 -8.25 -7.47 -8.10
C MET A 85 -8.18 -6.91 -9.51
N LEU A 86 -7.76 -5.67 -9.66
CA LEU A 86 -7.47 -5.10 -10.97
C LEU A 86 -5.96 -4.93 -11.09
N ASN A 87 -5.34 -5.90 -11.74
CA ASN A 87 -3.93 -5.86 -12.11
C ASN A 87 -3.80 -5.63 -13.62
N ASN A 88 -2.67 -5.04 -14.01
CA ASN A 88 -2.44 -4.49 -15.34
C ASN A 88 -2.15 -5.54 -16.43
N PHE A 89 -2.75 -6.73 -16.36
CA PHE A 89 -2.55 -7.76 -17.38
C PHE A 89 -3.11 -7.35 -18.76
N TYR A 90 -3.96 -6.32 -18.83
CA TYR A 90 -4.70 -5.95 -20.06
C TYR A 90 -4.81 -4.44 -20.39
N GLY A 91 -4.05 -3.54 -19.75
CA GLY A 91 -3.99 -2.11 -20.14
C GLY A 91 -5.35 -1.38 -20.20
N ASP A 92 -5.56 -0.57 -21.25
CA ASP A 92 -6.74 0.29 -21.50
C ASP A 92 -8.09 -0.44 -21.48
N ALA A 93 -8.09 -1.75 -21.81
CA ALA A 93 -9.31 -2.56 -21.83
C ALA A 93 -10.00 -2.63 -20.45
N ASN A 94 -9.22 -2.58 -19.37
CA ASN A 94 -9.77 -2.55 -18.01
C ASN A 94 -10.46 -1.21 -17.71
N LEU A 95 -9.98 -0.10 -18.26
CA LEU A 95 -10.55 1.23 -18.03
C LEU A 95 -11.87 1.39 -18.76
N ASP A 96 -11.92 0.98 -20.03
CA ASP A 96 -13.16 1.00 -20.82
C ASP A 96 -14.22 0.11 -20.21
N TRP A 97 -13.84 -1.08 -19.76
CA TRP A 97 -14.73 -1.99 -19.03
C TRP A 97 -15.28 -1.34 -17.75
N VAL A 98 -14.42 -0.74 -16.91
CA VAL A 98 -14.89 -0.03 -15.70
C VAL A 98 -15.85 1.09 -16.09
N LYS A 99 -15.49 1.96 -17.04
CA LYS A 99 -16.33 3.11 -17.42
C LYS A 99 -17.68 2.69 -18.02
N LYS A 100 -17.70 1.62 -18.82
CA LYS A 100 -18.89 1.17 -19.54
C LYS A 100 -19.79 0.30 -18.68
N ASP A 101 -19.23 -0.70 -18.02
CA ASP A 101 -20.01 -1.73 -17.34
C ASP A 101 -20.39 -1.29 -15.92
N PHE A 102 -19.54 -0.51 -15.24
CA PHE A 102 -19.82 -0.12 -13.85
C PHE A 102 -20.75 1.08 -13.71
N ASN A 103 -21.01 1.81 -14.80
CA ASN A 103 -21.83 3.02 -14.77
C ASN A 103 -23.35 2.75 -14.89
N ASN A 104 -23.79 1.48 -14.84
CA ASN A 104 -25.21 1.15 -14.78
C ASN A 104 -25.69 0.95 -13.32
N ASP A 105 -26.99 1.12 -13.08
CA ASP A 105 -27.53 1.12 -11.72
C ASP A 105 -27.45 -0.25 -11.01
N GLU A 106 -27.46 -1.35 -11.77
CA GLU A 106 -27.28 -2.70 -11.22
C GLU A 106 -25.88 -2.89 -10.61
N TRP A 107 -24.85 -2.35 -11.27
CA TRP A 107 -23.48 -2.48 -10.81
C TRP A 107 -23.13 -1.51 -9.68
N LYS A 108 -23.71 -0.30 -9.63
CA LYS A 108 -23.47 0.67 -8.55
C LYS A 108 -23.74 0.08 -7.15
N GLU A 109 -24.81 -0.69 -6.98
CA GLU A 109 -25.11 -1.34 -5.70
C GLU A 109 -24.05 -2.40 -5.34
N LYS A 110 -23.60 -3.18 -6.33
CA LYS A 110 -22.57 -4.23 -6.14
C LYS A 110 -21.21 -3.62 -5.81
N ILE A 111 -20.86 -2.51 -6.46
CA ILE A 111 -19.60 -1.76 -6.25
C ILE A 111 -19.53 -1.24 -4.82
N ASN A 112 -20.59 -0.60 -4.32
CA ASN A 112 -20.62 -0.03 -2.97
C ASN A 112 -20.46 -1.09 -1.86
N LYS A 113 -20.82 -2.35 -2.15
CA LYS A 113 -20.67 -3.49 -1.23
C LYS A 113 -19.32 -4.21 -1.35
N SER A 114 -18.53 -3.89 -2.38
CA SER A 114 -17.26 -4.56 -2.69
C SER A 114 -16.07 -3.69 -2.27
N VAL A 115 -14.90 -4.33 -2.12
CA VAL A 115 -13.62 -3.64 -1.95
C VAL A 115 -12.76 -3.91 -3.19
N PHE A 116 -12.16 -2.88 -3.76
CA PHE A 116 -11.28 -2.97 -4.90
C PHE A 116 -9.85 -2.72 -4.44
N MET A 117 -8.98 -3.71 -4.63
CA MET A 117 -7.54 -3.61 -4.38
C MET A 117 -6.83 -3.53 -5.71
N ILE A 118 -6.07 -2.45 -5.90
CA ILE A 118 -5.57 -2.04 -7.21
C ILE A 118 -4.15 -1.56 -7.03
N ASP A 119 -3.26 -1.98 -7.93
CA ASP A 119 -1.90 -1.43 -7.97
C ASP A 119 -1.96 0.07 -8.27
N TYR A 120 -1.27 0.87 -7.46
CA TYR A 120 -1.28 2.34 -7.48
C TYR A 120 -0.87 2.92 -8.85
N THR A 121 -0.17 2.15 -9.68
CA THR A 121 0.18 2.53 -11.06
C THR A 121 -1.02 2.66 -11.99
N ASN A 122 -2.16 2.03 -11.68
CA ASN A 122 -3.41 2.11 -12.45
C ASN A 122 -4.23 3.34 -12.08
N LYS A 123 -3.63 4.52 -12.25
CA LYS A 123 -4.19 5.80 -11.77
C LYS A 123 -5.58 6.09 -12.34
N ASP A 124 -5.78 5.89 -13.64
CA ASP A 124 -7.05 6.19 -14.30
C ASP A 124 -8.21 5.28 -13.81
N ILE A 125 -7.90 4.02 -13.49
CA ILE A 125 -8.87 3.08 -12.92
C ILE A 125 -9.24 3.51 -11.50
N ILE A 126 -8.24 3.90 -10.70
CA ILE A 126 -8.48 4.40 -9.33
C ILE A 126 -9.34 5.66 -9.39
N GLU A 127 -9.05 6.60 -10.28
CA GLU A 127 -9.83 7.83 -10.45
C GLU A 127 -11.28 7.51 -10.86
N SER A 128 -11.47 6.61 -11.83
CA SER A 128 -12.82 6.19 -12.26
C SER A 128 -13.62 5.54 -11.12
N LEU A 129 -12.97 4.72 -10.28
CA LEU A 129 -13.63 4.09 -9.13
C LEU A 129 -13.91 5.07 -7.99
N LEU A 130 -13.08 6.11 -7.83
CA LEU A 130 -13.35 7.20 -6.89
C LEU A 130 -14.60 7.98 -7.30
N GLU A 131 -14.79 8.26 -8.59
CA GLU A 131 -15.99 8.91 -9.12
C GLU A 131 -17.26 8.08 -8.86
N LEU A 132 -17.13 6.75 -8.84
CA LEU A 132 -18.21 5.82 -8.53
C LEU A 132 -18.42 5.58 -7.02
N ASN A 133 -17.69 6.28 -6.14
CA ASN A 133 -17.72 6.10 -4.67
C ASN A 133 -17.40 4.67 -4.21
N ALA A 134 -16.56 3.94 -4.95
CA ALA A 134 -16.15 2.59 -4.58
C ALA A 134 -15.26 2.58 -3.32
N ASN A 135 -15.27 1.45 -2.60
CA ASN A 135 -14.28 1.22 -1.53
C ASN A 135 -12.98 0.72 -2.14
N ILE A 136 -11.88 1.46 -1.96
CA ILE A 136 -10.60 1.21 -2.64
C ILE A 136 -9.48 0.98 -1.63
N ILE A 137 -8.64 -0.01 -1.91
CA ILE A 137 -7.33 -0.24 -1.32
C ILE A 137 -6.30 -0.08 -2.45
N ALA A 138 -5.68 1.09 -2.56
CA ALA A 138 -4.61 1.30 -3.54
C ALA A 138 -3.28 0.78 -2.98
N VAL A 139 -2.56 -0.05 -3.75
CA VAL A 139 -1.34 -0.74 -3.31
C VAL A 139 -0.15 -0.20 -4.07
N ASN A 140 0.74 0.50 -3.39
CA ASN A 140 2.02 0.90 -3.93
C ASN A 140 3.11 -0.13 -3.58
N THR A 141 3.62 -0.79 -4.61
CA THR A 141 4.67 -1.80 -4.51
C THR A 141 6.04 -1.25 -4.92
N LYS A 142 6.11 -0.01 -5.42
CA LYS A 142 7.35 0.55 -5.97
C LYS A 142 8.31 1.01 -4.88
N CYS A 143 9.56 0.64 -5.09
CA CYS A 143 10.73 1.11 -4.34
C CYS A 143 10.97 2.60 -4.60
N ASP A 144 11.40 3.33 -3.56
CA ASP A 144 11.86 4.73 -3.64
C ASP A 144 10.81 5.74 -4.16
N GLU A 145 9.54 5.34 -4.29
CA GLU A 145 8.47 6.20 -4.79
C GLU A 145 7.80 7.01 -3.67
N ASP A 146 7.69 8.32 -3.84
CA ASP A 146 7.00 9.23 -2.92
C ASP A 146 5.62 9.64 -3.45
N ILE A 147 4.68 8.70 -3.38
CA ILE A 147 3.30 8.93 -3.85
C ILE A 147 2.54 9.97 -3.02
N LYS A 148 3.01 10.33 -1.81
CA LYS A 148 2.30 11.24 -0.89
C LYS A 148 2.14 12.65 -1.46
N LYS A 149 3.04 13.04 -2.38
CA LYS A 149 3.00 14.34 -3.06
C LYS A 149 1.92 14.40 -4.14
N GLU A 150 1.48 13.25 -4.64
CA GLU A 150 0.55 13.19 -5.76
C GLU A 150 -0.87 13.64 -5.36
N LYS A 151 -1.57 14.24 -6.34
CA LYS A 151 -2.98 14.61 -6.18
C LYS A 151 -3.86 13.39 -5.93
N LEU A 152 -3.61 12.30 -6.66
CA LEU A 152 -4.37 11.05 -6.56
C LEU A 152 -4.32 10.48 -5.13
N TYR A 153 -3.13 10.38 -4.54
CA TYR A 153 -2.97 9.97 -3.15
C TYR A 153 -3.87 10.76 -2.20
N LYS A 154 -3.85 12.10 -2.30
CA LYS A 154 -4.69 12.98 -1.48
C LYS A 154 -6.18 12.73 -1.72
N SER A 155 -6.60 12.51 -2.97
CA SER A 155 -7.98 12.18 -3.32
C SER A 155 -8.45 10.86 -2.71
N ILE A 156 -7.62 9.82 -2.74
CA ILE A 156 -7.94 8.51 -2.13
C ILE A 156 -8.18 8.68 -0.62
N ILE A 157 -7.26 9.36 0.08
CA ILE A 157 -7.38 9.58 1.52
C ILE A 157 -8.61 10.43 1.87
N LYS A 158 -8.85 11.51 1.12
CA LYS A 158 -10.01 12.39 1.33
C LYS A 158 -11.34 11.66 1.13
N SER A 159 -11.37 10.66 0.24
CA SER A 159 -12.56 9.84 -0.05
C SER A 159 -12.74 8.66 0.91
N ASN A 160 -12.06 8.67 2.06
CA ASN A 160 -12.15 7.64 3.10
C ASN A 160 -11.78 6.22 2.61
N ASN A 161 -10.85 6.15 1.65
CA ASN A 161 -10.26 4.92 1.14
C ASN A 161 -8.91 4.62 1.81
N LEU A 162 -8.27 3.52 1.42
CA LEU A 162 -7.00 3.06 2.00
C LEU A 162 -5.89 3.07 0.95
N VAL A 163 -4.71 3.53 1.35
CA VAL A 163 -3.45 3.32 0.64
C VAL A 163 -2.57 2.39 1.46
N ILE A 164 -2.08 1.35 0.81
CA ILE A 164 -1.05 0.43 1.27
C ILE A 164 0.23 0.76 0.52
N SER A 165 1.37 0.84 1.22
CA SER A 165 2.66 1.03 0.57
C SER A 165 3.71 0.11 1.19
N TYR A 166 4.58 -0.46 0.36
CA TYR A 166 5.71 -1.28 0.85
C TYR A 166 6.85 -0.42 1.39
N GLY A 167 6.91 0.84 0.96
CA GLY A 167 7.89 1.82 1.41
C GLY A 167 7.28 3.16 1.77
N LEU A 168 7.99 3.92 2.60
CA LEU A 168 7.77 5.35 2.76
C LEU A 168 9.06 6.05 2.36
N LYS A 169 9.05 6.83 1.27
CA LYS A 169 10.09 7.83 1.09
C LYS A 169 9.81 8.98 2.06
N ASN A 170 10.56 9.04 3.15
CA ASN A 170 10.54 10.19 4.04
C ASN A 170 11.31 11.34 3.39
N LEU A 171 10.75 12.55 3.46
CA LEU A 171 11.25 13.79 2.87
C LEU A 171 12.62 14.27 3.42
N ASN A 172 13.24 13.54 4.33
CA ASN A 172 14.51 13.92 4.93
C ASN A 172 15.65 13.08 4.35
N GLU A 173 16.06 13.40 3.13
CA GLU A 173 17.33 12.96 2.51
C GLU A 173 18.58 13.44 3.29
N GLN A 174 18.42 14.05 4.48
CA GLN A 174 19.51 14.56 5.32
C GLN A 174 19.97 13.61 6.44
N LEU A 175 19.41 12.41 6.58
CA LEU A 175 19.60 11.61 7.81
C LEU A 175 20.34 10.27 7.64
N LEU A 176 20.85 9.96 6.44
CA LEU A 176 21.56 8.70 6.18
C LEU A 176 22.90 8.91 5.43
N ASN A 177 23.55 10.05 5.66
CA ASN A 177 24.96 10.24 5.32
C ASN A 177 25.84 9.97 6.54
#